data_AF-A0A069PDX4-F1
#
_entry.id   AF-A0A069PDX4-F1
#
_cell.length_a   1.000
_cell.length_b   1.000
_cell.length_c   1.000
_cell.angle_alpha   90.00
_cell.angle_beta   90.00
_cell.angle_gamma   90.00
#
_symmetry.space_group_name_H-M   'P 1'
#
loop_
_entity.id
_entity.type
_entity.pdbx_description
1 polymer ?
#
loop_
_entity_poly.entity_id
_entity_poly.type
_entity_poly.pdbx_seq_one_letter_code
_entity_poly.pdbx_strand_id
1 'polypeptide(L)'
;MKGRLFIAARLARAAVITLVLAACASQAGNRGTVISGPLSIEKQGAIFASGRGILPDTRSTPANDAATGTVTIDQMYVYDRVPVRVMPLSLTLVIGQGSAFTFMRSMEAG
;
A
#
# COMPACT_ATOMS: atom_id res chain seq x y z
N MET A 1 -28.62 -24.09 -48.66
CA MET A 1 -28.62 -24.46 -47.20
C MET A 1 -27.30 -24.11 -46.48
N LYS A 2 -26.12 -24.18 -47.13
CA LYS A 2 -24.80 -23.92 -46.52
C LYS A 2 -24.59 -22.48 -46.00
N GLY A 3 -25.12 -21.46 -46.70
CA GLY A 3 -24.93 -20.04 -46.31
C GLY A 3 -25.58 -19.64 -44.98
N ARG A 4 -26.72 -20.24 -44.62
CA ARG A 4 -27.40 -19.98 -43.34
C ARG A 4 -26.63 -20.57 -42.15
N LEU A 5 -25.91 -21.66 -42.37
CA LEU A 5 -25.07 -22.31 -41.36
C LEU A 5 -23.83 -21.46 -41.01
N PHE A 6 -23.22 -20.80 -42.00
CA PHE A 6 -22.08 -19.90 -41.77
C PHE A 6 -22.49 -18.62 -41.02
N ILE A 7 -23.69 -18.09 -41.28
CA ILE A 7 -24.22 -16.93 -40.56
C ILE A 7 -24.55 -17.29 -39.11
N ALA A 8 -25.19 -18.44 -38.88
CA ALA A 8 -25.48 -18.93 -37.53
C ALA A 8 -24.20 -19.15 -36.70
N ALA A 9 -23.15 -19.73 -37.30
CA ALA A 9 -21.87 -19.93 -36.64
C ALA A 9 -21.17 -18.60 -36.28
N ARG A 10 -21.28 -17.57 -37.12
CA ARG A 10 -20.72 -16.23 -36.84
C ARG A 10 -21.47 -15.53 -35.71
N LEU A 11 -22.80 -15.63 -35.67
CA LEU A 11 -23.63 -15.06 -34.61
C LEU A 11 -23.38 -15.75 -33.26
N ALA A 12 -23.28 -17.08 -33.25
CA ALA A 12 -22.94 -17.83 -32.05
C ALA A 12 -21.56 -17.44 -31.49
N ARG A 13 -20.57 -17.28 -32.36
CA ARG A 13 -19.21 -16.90 -31.95
C ARG A 13 -19.16 -15.46 -31.42
N ALA A 14 -19.89 -14.54 -32.04
CA ALA A 14 -20.02 -13.17 -31.54
C ALA A 14 -20.68 -13.12 -30.16
N ALA A 15 -21.76 -13.90 -29.95
CA ALA A 15 -22.47 -13.98 -28.68
C ALA A 15 -21.57 -14.53 -27.55
N VAL A 16 -20.76 -15.56 -27.82
CA VAL A 16 -19.80 -16.10 -26.84
C VAL A 16 -18.76 -15.05 -26.46
N ILE A 17 -18.23 -14.29 -27.42
CA ILE A 17 -17.26 -13.22 -27.14
C ILE A 17 -17.91 -12.13 -26.27
N THR A 18 -19.16 -11.74 -26.57
CA THR A 18 -19.86 -10.72 -25.75
C THR A 18 -20.08 -11.19 -24.32
N LEU A 19 -20.39 -12.48 -24.13
CA LEU A 19 -20.60 -13.06 -22.80
C LEU A 19 -19.33 -13.09 -21.96
N VAL A 20 -18.18 -13.39 -22.58
CA VAL A 20 -16.87 -13.43 -21.90
C VAL A 20 -16.43 -12.02 -21.48
N LEU A 21 -16.60 -11.00 -22.32
CA LEU A 21 -16.26 -9.62 -21.95
C LEU A 21 -17.15 -9.08 -20.82
N ALA A 22 -18.43 -9.44 -20.79
CA ALA A 22 -19.34 -9.03 -19.72
C ALA A 22 -18.99 -9.65 -18.35
N ALA A 23 -18.46 -10.88 -18.34
CA ALA A 23 -18.02 -11.56 -17.12
C ALA A 23 -16.83 -10.85 -16.44
N CYS A 24 -15.89 -10.31 -17.21
CA CYS A 24 -14.75 -9.56 -16.67
C CYS A 24 -15.16 -8.23 -16.00
N ALA A 25 -16.22 -7.57 -16.50
CA ALA A 25 -16.75 -6.33 -15.95
C ALA A 25 -17.64 -6.54 -14.70
N SER A 26 -18.13 -7.76 -14.49
CA SER A 26 -19.07 -8.10 -13.41
C SER A 26 -18.41 -8.56 -12.12
N GLN A 27 -17.09 -8.38 -11.99
CA GLN A 27 -16.40 -8.59 -10.72
C GLN A 27 -16.85 -7.49 -9.75
N ALA A 28 -17.98 -7.75 -9.10
CA ALA A 28 -18.38 -7.04 -7.90
C ALA A 28 -17.29 -7.31 -6.87
N GLY A 29 -16.29 -6.43 -6.83
CA GLY A 29 -15.25 -6.46 -5.82
C GLY A 29 -15.93 -6.55 -4.46
N ASN A 30 -15.43 -7.42 -3.59
CA ASN A 30 -15.92 -7.55 -2.22
C ASN A 30 -15.83 -6.17 -1.55
N ARG A 31 -16.95 -5.45 -1.51
CA ARG A 31 -17.06 -4.15 -0.84
C ARG A 31 -17.05 -4.47 0.64
N GLY A 32 -15.85 -4.52 1.22
CA GLY A 32 -15.66 -4.79 2.64
C GLY A 32 -16.62 -3.93 3.48
N THR A 33 -17.16 -4.51 4.54
CA THR A 33 -18.05 -3.80 5.46
C THR A 33 -17.28 -2.68 6.14
N VAL A 34 -17.84 -1.46 6.10
CA VAL A 34 -17.27 -0.32 6.83
C VAL A 34 -17.41 -0.57 8.33
N ILE A 35 -16.29 -0.70 9.03
CA ILE A 35 -16.29 -0.79 10.49
C ILE A 35 -16.60 0.60 11.05
N SER A 36 -17.70 0.71 11.78
CA SER A 36 -18.16 1.95 12.41
C SER A 36 -17.90 1.93 13.91
N GLY A 37 -17.61 3.09 14.50
CA GLY A 37 -17.29 3.25 15.93
C GLY A 37 -15.85 3.71 16.17
N PRO A 38 -15.50 4.04 17.44
CA PRO A 38 -14.16 4.52 17.77
C PRO A 38 -13.12 3.40 17.68
N LEU A 39 -11.96 3.70 17.09
CA LEU A 39 -10.80 2.81 17.12
C LEU A 39 -10.06 2.99 18.46
N SER A 40 -10.07 1.95 19.30
CA SER A 40 -9.31 1.94 20.55
C SER A 40 -7.87 1.48 20.31
N ILE A 41 -6.92 2.36 20.60
CA ILE A 41 -5.48 2.13 20.43
C ILE A 41 -4.85 2.03 21.82
N GLU A 42 -4.12 0.95 22.07
CA GLU A 42 -3.38 0.73 23.31
C GLU A 42 -2.08 1.54 23.33
N LYS A 43 -1.33 1.50 22.21
CA LYS A 43 -0.06 2.21 22.05
C LYS A 43 0.08 2.75 20.64
N GLN A 44 0.70 3.92 20.52
CA GLN A 44 1.08 4.51 19.24
C GLN A 44 2.38 5.27 19.37
N GLY A 45 3.12 5.38 18.26
CA GLY A 45 4.42 6.03 18.26
C GLY A 45 4.94 6.30 16.86
N ALA A 46 6.06 7.00 16.81
CA ALA A 46 6.81 7.21 15.60
C ALA A 46 8.31 7.10 15.89
N ILE A 47 9.03 6.44 14.99
CA ILE A 47 10.47 6.26 15.04
C ILE A 47 11.07 6.47 13.66
N PHE A 48 12.37 6.78 13.63
CA PHE A 48 13.19 6.61 12.44
C PHE A 48 13.95 5.30 12.59
N ALA A 49 13.73 4.37 11.68
CA ALA A 49 14.42 3.09 11.62
C ALA A 49 15.57 3.18 10.60
N SER A 50 16.65 2.45 10.86
CA SER A 50 17.87 2.50 10.05
C SER A 50 18.54 3.88 10.09
N GLY A 51 19.45 4.09 9.14
CA GLY A 51 20.19 5.32 8.96
C GLY A 51 21.68 5.01 8.83
N ARG A 52 22.35 5.76 7.97
CA ARG A 52 23.81 5.78 7.93
C ARG A 52 24.33 7.20 8.05
N GLY A 53 25.35 7.36 8.87
CA GLY A 53 26.08 8.62 8.97
C GLY A 53 26.93 8.83 7.72
N ILE A 54 26.79 9.99 7.10
CA ILE A 54 27.71 10.45 6.05
C ILE A 54 28.28 11.80 6.44
N LEU A 55 29.54 12.04 6.09
CA LEU A 55 30.10 13.39 6.14
C LEU A 55 29.78 14.06 4.80
N PRO A 56 28.94 15.11 4.76
CA PRO A 56 28.63 15.78 3.52
C PRO A 56 29.86 16.55 3.00
N ASP A 57 30.25 16.28 1.76
CA ASP A 57 31.38 16.94 1.08
C ASP A 57 31.03 18.40 0.69
N THR A 58 29.73 18.68 0.54
CA THR A 58 29.20 20.01 0.27
C THR A 58 28.73 20.70 1.54
N ARG A 59 29.38 21.82 1.88
CA ARG A 59 29.00 22.73 2.96
C ARG A 59 27.66 23.39 2.62
N SER A 60 26.66 23.28 3.50
CA SER A 60 25.37 23.97 3.38
C SER A 60 25.57 25.49 3.26
N THR A 61 24.97 26.13 2.25
CA THR A 61 24.79 27.59 2.18
C THR A 61 23.40 27.93 2.71
N PRO A 62 23.30 28.25 4.01
CA PRO A 62 22.97 29.63 4.36
C PRO A 62 23.78 30.14 5.57
N ALA A 63 23.75 31.47 5.75
CA ALA A 63 24.68 32.30 6.52
C ALA A 63 24.83 32.04 8.03
N ASN A 64 24.33 30.92 8.60
CA ASN A 64 24.44 30.68 10.05
C ASN A 64 24.49 29.22 10.51
N ASP A 65 24.49 28.23 9.61
CA ASP A 65 24.61 26.83 10.02
C ASP A 65 26.02 26.33 9.73
N ALA A 66 26.82 26.18 10.78
CA ALA A 66 28.08 25.45 10.71
C ALA A 66 27.78 23.95 10.50
N ALA A 67 27.37 23.58 9.28
CA ALA A 67 27.22 22.20 8.86
C ALA A 67 28.62 21.58 8.64
N THR A 68 29.33 21.36 9.74
CA THR A 68 30.52 20.51 9.78
C THR A 68 30.22 19.40 10.76
N GLY A 69 29.52 18.37 10.28
CA GLY A 69 29.07 17.26 11.11
C GLY A 69 28.46 16.14 10.28
N THR A 70 28.45 14.93 10.84
CA THR A 70 27.86 13.75 10.21
C THR A 70 26.34 13.88 10.12
N VAL A 71 25.79 13.70 8.93
CA VAL A 71 24.33 13.67 8.68
C VAL A 71 23.87 12.23 8.56
N THR A 72 22.73 11.89 9.15
CA THR A 72 22.14 10.54 8.99
C THR A 72 21.16 10.53 7.83
N ILE A 73 21.42 9.69 6.84
CA ILE A 73 20.58 9.52 5.64
C ILE A 73 20.02 8.10 5.55
N ASP A 74 19.15 7.85 4.58
CA ASP A 74 18.53 6.54 4.33
C ASP A 74 17.73 6.00 5.54
N GLN A 75 17.17 6.92 6.32
CA GLN A 75 16.27 6.60 7.42
C GLN A 75 14.86 6.35 6.90
N MET A 76 14.20 5.34 7.45
CA MET A 76 12.79 5.07 7.20
C MET A 76 11.96 5.62 8.36
N TYR A 77 11.05 6.56 8.07
CA TYR A 77 10.07 6.98 9.06
C TYR A 77 9.01 5.88 9.23
N VAL A 78 8.81 5.43 10.47
CA VAL A 78 7.82 4.41 10.83
C VAL A 78 6.92 4.99 11.90
N TYR A 79 5.64 5.08 11.60
CA TYR A 79 4.61 5.35 12.59
C TYR A 79 3.86 4.07 12.90
N ASP A 80 3.74 3.66 14.17
CA ASP A 80 3.05 2.44 14.56
C ASP A 80 1.79 2.72 15.39
N ARG A 81 0.79 1.83 15.27
CA ARG A 81 -0.37 1.75 16.15
C ARG A 81 -0.63 0.30 16.54
N VAL A 82 -0.90 0.10 17.82
CA VAL A 82 -1.23 -1.18 18.43
C VAL A 82 -2.65 -1.11 18.98
N PRO A 83 -3.61 -1.89 18.45
CA PRO A 83 -4.98 -1.93 18.97
C PRO A 83 -5.03 -2.69 20.31
N VAL A 84 -6.05 -2.40 21.13
CA VAL A 84 -6.29 -3.06 22.43
C VAL A 84 -6.49 -4.58 22.36
N ARG A 85 -6.77 -5.13 21.18
CA ARG A 85 -6.80 -6.56 20.91
C ARG A 85 -5.90 -6.84 19.72
N VAL A 86 -4.69 -7.31 20.01
CA VAL A 86 -3.69 -7.64 19.00
C VAL A 86 -3.93 -9.02 18.41
N MET A 87 -3.78 -9.11 17.09
CA MET A 87 -3.56 -10.36 16.37
C MET A 87 -2.08 -10.76 16.44
N PRO A 88 -1.73 -12.04 16.26
CA PRO A 88 -0.33 -12.47 16.23
C PRO A 88 0.46 -11.93 15.03
N LEU A 89 -0.23 -11.53 13.94
CA LEU A 89 0.40 -11.08 12.70
C LEU A 89 0.44 -9.56 12.57
N SER A 90 1.65 -9.03 12.39
CA SER A 90 1.90 -7.61 12.08
C SER A 90 1.68 -7.26 10.61
N LEU A 91 1.09 -6.10 10.33
CA LEU A 91 0.95 -5.57 8.96
C LEU A 91 1.90 -4.39 8.71
N THR A 92 2.89 -4.58 7.85
CA THR A 92 3.75 -3.48 7.40
C THR A 92 3.31 -3.00 6.02
N LEU A 93 2.84 -1.75 5.92
CA LEU A 93 2.43 -1.15 4.66
C LEU A 93 3.57 -0.31 4.07
N VAL A 94 4.19 -0.79 3.00
CA VAL A 94 5.23 -0.06 2.24
C VAL A 94 4.60 0.51 0.97
N ILE A 95 4.82 1.80 0.70
CA ILE A 95 4.19 2.47 -0.43
C ILE A 95 5.21 2.71 -1.55
N GLY A 96 4.68 2.77 -2.76
CA GLY A 96 5.42 3.15 -3.95
C GLY A 96 5.79 4.63 -4.00
N GLN A 97 6.50 4.97 -5.09
CA GLN A 97 7.04 6.28 -5.39
C GLN A 97 5.99 7.41 -5.31
N GLY A 98 6.37 8.54 -4.70
CA GLY A 98 5.57 9.77 -4.65
C GLY A 98 4.50 9.84 -3.56
N SER A 99 4.46 8.92 -2.59
CA SER A 99 3.44 8.85 -1.53
C SER A 99 4.07 8.71 -0.13
N ALA A 100 3.38 9.16 0.92
CA ALA A 100 3.76 8.98 2.34
C ALA A 100 2.56 8.51 3.18
N PHE A 101 2.75 7.58 4.14
CA PHE A 101 1.69 7.04 5.01
C PHE A 101 2.24 6.48 6.34
N THR A 102 1.33 5.98 7.17
CA THR A 102 1.48 5.63 8.61
C THR A 102 1.12 4.14 8.84
N PHE A 103 1.88 3.38 9.64
CA PHE A 103 1.82 1.91 9.77
C PHE A 103 0.96 1.39 10.97
N MET A 104 0.60 0.09 10.97
CA MET A 104 -0.08 -0.63 12.06
C MET A 104 0.57 -2.00 12.34
N ARG A 105 1.24 -2.19 13.48
CA ARG A 105 1.92 -3.45 13.84
C ARG A 105 1.12 -4.20 14.91
N SER A 106 0.97 -5.52 14.76
CA SER A 106 0.32 -6.40 15.74
C SER A 106 1.34 -7.45 16.20
N MET A 107 1.81 -7.36 17.44
CA MET A 107 2.82 -8.29 17.98
C MET A 107 2.17 -9.37 18.85
N GLU A 108 2.63 -10.61 18.71
CA GLU A 108 2.37 -11.71 19.65
C GLU A 108 2.87 -11.38 21.06
N ALA A 109 2.03 -11.66 22.04
CA ALA A 109 2.41 -11.67 23.44
C ALA A 109 3.25 -12.92 23.72
N GLY A 110 4.44 -12.72 24.28
CA GLY A 110 5.19 -13.77 24.98
C GLY A 110 4.62 -13.98 26.38
#